data_AF-A0A970GR56-F1
#
_entry.id   AF-A0A970GR56-F1
#
_cell.length_a   1.000
_cell.length_b   1.000
_cell.length_c   1.000
_cell.angle_alpha   90.00
_cell.angle_beta   90.00
_cell.angle_gamma   90.00
#
_symmetry.space_group_name_H-M   'P 1'
#
loop_
_entity.id
_entity.type
_entity.pdbx_description
1 polymer ?
#
loop_
_entity_poly.entity_id
_entity_poly.type
_entity_poly.pdbx_seq_one_letter_code
_entity_poly.pdbx_strand_id
1 'polypeptide(L)' 'MADDRLCFVCGRLAKAPLIIRGYCLCTACEEQIARAQVTDPCYGMLMEKIKILWSCRGDDPCFEGGASPT' A
#
# COMPACT_ATOMS: atom_id res chain seq x y z
N MET A 1 12.80 12.11 -12.93
CA MET A 1 12.56 12.44 -11.52
C MET A 1 12.10 11.15 -10.86
N ALA A 2 12.89 10.59 -9.94
CA ALA A 2 12.48 9.38 -9.23
C ALA A 2 11.40 9.80 -8.24
N ASP A 3 10.19 9.30 -8.44
CA ASP A 3 9.08 9.55 -7.52
C ASP A 3 9.39 8.76 -6.24
N ASP A 4 10.04 9.44 -5.30
CA ASP A 4 10.47 8.91 -4.01
C ASP A 4 9.24 8.62 -3.12
N ARG A 5 8.51 7.54 -3.46
CA ARG A 5 7.28 7.15 -2.76
C ARG A 5 7.61 6.42 -1.45
N LEU A 6 6.96 6.84 -0.38
CA LEU A 6 7.13 6.25 0.95
C LEU A 6 6.23 5.02 1.11
N CYS A 7 6.75 3.99 1.77
CA CYS A 7 6.00 2.79 2.13
C CYS A 7 4.95 3.10 3.20
N PHE A 8 3.71 2.72 2.97
CA PHE A 8 2.61 2.89 3.91
C PHE A 8 2.84 2.15 5.25
N VAL A 9 3.52 1.00 5.21
CA VAL A 9 3.70 0.14 6.39
C VAL A 9 4.82 0.63 7.30
N CYS A 10 5.98 0.97 6.72
CA CYS A 10 7.21 1.28 7.45
C CYS A 10 7.71 2.73 7.29
N GLY A 11 7.08 3.54 6.44
CA GLY A 11 7.45 4.94 6.20
C GLY A 11 8.78 5.14 5.47
N ARG A 12 9.44 4.07 5.02
CA ARG A 12 10.73 4.16 4.29
C ARG A 12 10.50 4.40 2.81
N LEU A 13 11.47 5.05 2.16
CA LEU A 13 11.51 5.19 0.70
C LEU A 13 11.49 3.81 0.03
N ALA A 14 10.54 3.62 -0.87
CA ALA A 14 10.40 2.41 -1.64
C ALA A 14 10.99 2.63 -3.04
N LYS A 15 12.08 1.92 -3.35
CA LYS A 15 12.57 1.80 -4.73
C LYS A 15 11.80 0.68 -5.41
N ALA A 16 11.12 0.98 -6.52
CA ALA A 16 10.17 0.09 -7.19
C ALA A 16 9.04 -0.41 -6.25
N PRO A 17 8.22 0.49 -5.68
CA PRO A 17 7.14 0.10 -4.80
C PRO A 17 6.06 -0.68 -5.54
N LEU A 18 5.47 -1.66 -4.84
CA LEU A 18 4.18 -2.20 -5.22
C LEU A 18 3.11 -1.15 -4.89
N ILE A 19 2.28 -0.78 -5.87
CA ILE A 19 1.20 0.19 -5.68
C ILE A 19 -0.12 -0.56 -5.60
N ILE A 20 -0.81 -0.45 -4.47
CA ILE A 20 -2.13 -1.04 -4.25
C ILE A 20 -3.07 0.09 -3.88
N ARG A 21 -4.05 0.40 -4.76
CA ARG A 21 -5.02 1.49 -4.53
C ARG A 21 -4.40 2.84 -4.18
N GLY A 22 -3.29 3.20 -4.84
CA GLY A 22 -2.56 4.44 -4.57
C GLY A 22 -1.62 4.39 -3.36
N TYR A 23 -1.72 3.38 -2.49
CA TYR A 23 -0.76 3.15 -1.41
C TYR A 23 0.48 2.46 -1.93
N CYS A 24 1.65 2.94 -1.51
CA CYS A 24 2.93 2.38 -1.90
C CYS A 24 3.46 1.43 -0.84
N LEU A 25 4.03 0.32 -1.28
CA LEU A 25 4.59 -0.69 -0.41
C LEU A 25 6.02 -1.01 -0.87
N CYS A 26 6.97 -0.99 0.06
CA CYS A 26 8.33 -1.43 -0.25
C CYS A 26 8.41 -2.95 -0.29
N THR A 27 9.36 -3.47 -1.07
CA THR A 27 9.59 -4.92 -1.25
C THR A 27 9.81 -5.66 0.08
N ALA A 28 10.44 -5.02 1.06
CA ALA A 28 10.64 -5.64 2.38
C ALA A 28 9.33 -5.82 3.16
N CYS A 29 8.41 -4.85 3.08
CA CYS A 29 7.10 -4.98 3.69
C CYS A 29 6.21 -5.95 2.90
N GLU A 30 6.33 -5.96 1.57
CA GLU A 30 5.62 -6.91 0.71
C GLU A 30 6.00 -8.34 1.07
N GLU A 31 7.31 -8.65 1.16
CA GLU A 31 7.80 -9.97 1.52
C GLU A 31 7.35 -10.38 2.93
N GLN A 32 7.35 -9.44 3.89
CA GLN A 32 6.83 -9.70 5.24
C GLN A 32 5.34 -10.05 5.22
N ILE A 33 4.53 -9.35 4.41
CA ILE A 33 3.11 -9.66 4.27
C ILE A 33 2.92 -11.03 3.61
N ALA A 34 3.68 -11.32 2.54
CA ALA A 34 3.60 -12.59 1.83
C ALA A 34 4.02 -13.79 2.69
N ARG A 35 4.95 -13.59 3.63
CA ARG A 35 5.45 -14.62 4.56
C ARG A 35 4.79 -14.60 5.94
N ALA A 36 3.88 -13.67 6.21
CA ALA A 36 3.29 -13.50 7.53
C ALA A 36 2.51 -14.76 7.94
N GLN A 37 2.85 -15.32 9.10
CA GLN A 37 2.11 -16.45 9.67
C GLN A 37 1.24 -15.98 10.84
N VAL A 38 0.10 -16.65 11.03
CA VAL A 38 -0.83 -16.31 12.14
C VAL A 38 -0.17 -16.48 13.51
N THR A 39 0.89 -17.30 13.59
CA THR A 39 1.70 -17.52 14.78
C THR A 39 2.70 -16.41 15.08
N ASP A 40 2.93 -15.47 14.15
CA ASP A 40 3.84 -14.35 14.39
C ASP A 40 3.26 -13.41 15.46
N PRO A 41 4.05 -13.02 16.48
CA PRO A 41 3.60 -12.11 17.52
C PRO A 41 3.22 -10.72 16.97
N CYS A 42 3.78 -10.36 15.81
CA CYS A 42 3.49 -9.09 15.12
C CYS A 42 2.37 -9.21 14.08
N TYR A 43 1.78 -10.40 13.88
CA TYR A 43 0.76 -10.64 12.86
C TYR A 43 -0.45 -9.72 13.02
N GLY A 44 -0.93 -9.52 14.25
CA GLY A 44 -2.08 -8.65 14.54
C GLY A 44 -1.87 -7.21 14.05
N MET A 45 -0.72 -6.61 14.41
CA MET A 45 -0.37 -5.25 14.00
C MET A 45 -0.18 -5.13 12.48
N LEU A 46 0.40 -6.16 11.85
CA LEU A 46 0.53 -6.22 10.40
C LEU A 46 -0.85 -6.28 9.73
N MET A 47 -1.75 -7.11 10.26
CA MET A 47 -3.11 -7.30 9.75
C MET A 47 -3.93 -6.02 9.80
N GLU A 48 -3.84 -5.22 10.87
CA GLU A 48 -4.55 -3.94 10.95
C GLU A 48 -4.12 -2.97 9.86
N LYS A 49 -2.82 -2.89 9.56
CA LYS A 49 -2.30 -2.05 8.47
C LYS A 49 -2.71 -2.57 7.09
N ILE A 50 -2.65 -3.89 6.87
CA ILE A 50 -3.08 -4.52 5.61
C ILE A 50 -4.59 -4.34 5.39
N LYS A 51 -5.38 -4.44 6.46
CA LYS A 51 -6.82 -4.20 6.39
C LYS A 51 -7.10 -2.81 5.83
N ILE A 52 -6.30 -1.78 6.13
CA ILE A 52 -6.50 -0.45 5.54
C ILE A 52 -6.21 -0.47 4.03
N LEU A 53 -5.13 -1.12 3.61
CA LEU A 53 -4.75 -1.31 2.20
C LEU A 53 -5.82 -2.04 1.37
N TRP A 54 -6.42 -3.09 1.94
CA TRP A 54 -7.39 -3.93 1.25
C TRP A 54 -8.85 -3.67 1.58
N SER A 55 -9.15 -2.90 2.64
CA SER A 55 -10.52 -2.52 2.96
C SER A 55 -11.08 -1.77 1.77
N CYS A 56 -12.06 -2.39 1.11
CA CYS A 56 -12.94 -1.71 0.18
C CYS A 56 -13.72 -0.68 1.00
N ARG A 57 -13.19 0.54 1.14
CA ARG A 57 -14.09 1.68 1.18
C ARG A 57 -14.65 1.77 -0.22
N GLY A 58 -15.92 1.39 -0.40
CA GLY A 58 -16.64 1.57 -1.66
C GLY A 58 -16.93 3.04 -1.96
N ASP A 59 -15.96 3.93 -1.72
CA ASP A 59 -16.07 5.37 -1.92
C ASP A 59 -14.66 5.97 -1.97
N ASP A 60 -13.95 5.67 -3.06
CA ASP A 60 -13.09 6.66 -3.69
C ASP A 60 -13.37 6.51 -5.19
N PRO A 61 -13.98 7.51 -5.85
CA PRO A 61 -14.31 7.41 -7.25
C PRO A 61 -13.02 7.12 -8.00
N CYS A 62 -13.08 6.09 -8.86
CA CYS A 62 -12.13 5.93 -9.95
C CYS A 62 -11.80 7.32 -10.49
N PHE A 63 -10.52 7.66 -10.55
CA PHE A 63 -10.04 8.90 -11.15
C PHE A 63 -10.31 8.83 -12.66
N GLU A 64 -11.57 9.00 -13.07
CA GLU A 64 -12.00 9.44 -14.37
C GLU A 64 -12.20 10.95 -14.27
N GLY A 65 -11.39 11.74 -14.97
CA GLY A 65 -11.66 13.18 -15.08
C GLY A 65 -10.41 14.04 -15.20
N GLY A 66 -9.88 14.11 -16.43
CA GLY A 66 -8.89 15.11 -16.79
C GLY A 66 -8.81 15.36 -18.30
N ALA A 67 -9.85 15.04 -19.07
CA ALA A 67 -10.02 15.63 -20.39
C ALA A 67 -10.58 17.04 -20.16
N SER A 68 -9.75 18.07 -20.36
CA SER A 68 -10.23 19.43 -20.53
C SER A 68 -10.44 19.68 -22.02
N PRO A 69 -11.68 19.89 -22.50
CA PRO A 69 -11.92 20.58 -23.75
C PRO A 69 -12.36 22.02 -23.44
N THR A 70 -11.53 22.99 -23.80
CA THR A 70 -11.93 24.35 -24.23
C THR A 70 -10.78 24.97 -24.98
#